data_AF-F2AP54-F1
#
_entry.id   AF-F2AP54-F1
#
_cell.length_a   1.000
_cell.length_b   1.000
_cell.length_c   1.000
_cell.angle_alpha   90.00
_cell.angle_beta   90.00
_cell.angle_gamma   90.00
#
_symmetry.space_group_name_H-M   'P 1'
#
loop_
_entity.id
_entity.type
_entity.pdbx_description
1 polymer ?
#
loop_
_entity_poly.entity_id
_entity_poly.type
_entity_poly.pdbx_seq_one_letter_code
_entity_poly.pdbx_strand_id
1 'polypeptide(L)'
;MQSRCFYCLPATPVAFAFLFAFGFLAGVGSTAAAQEQRARRPKFDADEVSRVFFADPSTAFRGERPSLANLRDAGAEKVMAQAEAAAEESSGGGSKWGKIVSPLSLEDEIKRIKLRYDSVITTPGAFNGGGYQDARLNLTVLATLFAVVSDHKEDVRWKSDAHTARDVMARTARNSAAGSTQVYNEAKLRKADLQDLVSGAGITATQKSEKVNEWHMIADRSPLMEYAEQLLDTLGDHTRDAATTQENLDAVKREAELLAMLGEVLVQEGMDDYDDPDYAELSRAMTTSSSGVVSAIDRQDWDGVRSAVGDVTQSCAACHEQYR
;
A
#
# COMPACT_ATOMS: atom_id res chain seq x y z
N MET A 1 11.98 12.12 -65.68
CA MET A 1 12.78 13.02 -66.51
C MET A 1 13.19 14.22 -65.66
N GLN A 2 14.51 14.48 -65.61
CA GLN A 2 15.22 15.67 -65.09
C GLN A 2 15.08 15.95 -63.57
N SER A 3 16.06 15.67 -62.70
CA SER A 3 17.48 16.09 -62.62
C SER A 3 17.70 17.58 -62.34
N ARG A 4 18.11 17.91 -61.11
CA ARG A 4 19.38 18.56 -60.68
C ARG A 4 19.19 19.09 -59.24
N CYS A 5 19.98 18.77 -58.20
CA CYS A 5 21.44 18.78 -57.95
C CYS A 5 21.93 20.01 -57.17
N PHE A 6 22.57 19.72 -56.03
CA PHE A 6 23.63 20.41 -55.30
C PHE A 6 23.37 21.78 -54.63
N TYR A 7 23.50 21.84 -53.30
CA TYR A 7 24.72 22.33 -52.66
C TYR A 7 25.01 21.58 -51.35
N CYS A 8 26.27 21.19 -51.22
CA CYS A 8 26.95 20.50 -50.13
C CYS A 8 27.92 21.50 -49.51
N LEU A 9 28.09 21.55 -48.18
CA LEU A 9 29.22 22.15 -47.43
C LEU A 9 29.09 21.77 -45.93
N PRO A 10 30.16 21.81 -45.12
CA PRO A 10 30.77 20.60 -44.61
C PRO A 10 30.80 20.48 -43.08
N ALA A 11 31.22 19.29 -42.65
CA ALA A 11 31.48 18.86 -41.29
C ALA A 11 32.58 19.65 -40.57
N THR A 12 32.39 19.86 -39.27
CA THR A 12 33.44 20.13 -38.29
C THR A 12 33.25 19.20 -37.07
N PRO A 13 34.15 18.23 -36.85
CA PRO A 13 34.19 17.48 -35.60
C PRO A 13 35.00 18.27 -34.57
N VAL A 14 34.38 18.69 -33.47
CA VAL A 14 35.10 19.19 -32.31
C VAL A 14 35.60 17.98 -31.53
N ALA A 15 36.85 17.63 -31.76
CA ALA A 15 37.60 16.66 -30.98
C ALA A 15 37.98 17.28 -29.62
N PHE A 16 37.31 16.87 -28.54
CA PHE A 16 37.79 17.10 -27.18
C PHE A 16 38.77 15.97 -26.81
N ALA A 17 40.06 16.25 -27.01
CA ALA A 17 41.15 15.44 -26.51
C ALA A 17 41.33 15.72 -25.01
N PHE A 18 40.76 14.88 -24.14
CA PHE A 18 41.16 14.83 -22.74
C PHE A 18 42.45 14.00 -22.62
N LEU A 19 43.55 14.70 -22.39
CA LEU A 19 44.86 14.14 -22.08
C LEU A 19 44.79 13.40 -20.73
N PHE A 20 44.88 12.08 -20.79
CA PHE A 20 45.24 11.22 -19.66
C PHE A 20 46.71 11.47 -19.30
N ALA A 21 46.96 12.23 -18.23
CA ALA A 21 48.25 12.25 -17.56
C ALA A 21 48.26 11.14 -16.49
N PHE A 22 48.82 9.99 -16.86
CA PHE A 22 49.10 8.87 -15.98
C PHE A 22 50.27 9.26 -15.04
N GLY A 23 49.95 9.75 -13.85
CA GLY A 23 50.91 9.95 -12.76
C GLY A 23 51.07 8.66 -11.96
N PHE A 24 52.08 7.86 -12.30
CA PHE A 24 52.49 6.69 -11.51
C PHE A 24 53.30 7.17 -10.29
N LEU A 25 52.63 7.45 -9.18
CA LEU A 25 53.26 7.67 -7.87
C LEU A 25 53.13 6.38 -7.07
N ALA A 26 54.22 5.60 -7.04
CA ALA A 26 54.38 4.45 -6.16
C ALA A 26 54.51 4.93 -4.71
N GLY A 27 53.37 5.15 -4.05
CA GLY A 27 53.29 5.33 -2.61
C GLY A 27 53.43 3.98 -1.93
N VAL A 28 54.57 3.74 -1.27
CA VAL A 28 54.76 2.66 -0.32
C VAL A 28 53.83 2.94 0.87
N GLY A 29 52.62 2.39 0.81
CA GLY A 29 51.68 2.40 1.92
C GLY A 29 52.22 1.52 3.03
N SER A 30 52.89 2.12 4.00
CA SER A 30 53.11 1.51 5.32
C SER A 30 51.75 1.10 5.88
N THR A 31 51.52 -0.20 6.00
CA THR A 31 50.45 -0.77 6.81
C THR A 31 50.77 -0.48 8.27
N ALA A 32 50.53 0.75 8.71
CA ALA A 32 50.40 1.05 10.12
C ALA A 32 49.09 0.41 10.57
N ALA A 33 49.19 -0.79 11.16
CA ALA A 33 48.11 -1.38 11.92
C ALA A 33 47.76 -0.39 13.04
N ALA A 34 46.75 0.44 12.81
CA ALA A 34 46.11 1.21 13.86
C ALA A 34 45.55 0.17 14.84
N GLN A 35 46.28 -0.07 15.94
CA GLN A 35 45.72 -0.76 17.08
C GLN A 35 44.48 0.02 17.48
N GLU A 36 43.29 -0.57 17.28
CA GLU A 36 42.05 -0.08 17.89
C GLU A 36 42.31 0.01 19.39
N GLN A 37 42.62 1.21 19.85
CA GLN A 37 42.75 1.48 21.28
C GLN A 37 41.33 1.49 21.83
N ARG A 38 40.84 0.31 22.21
CA ARG A 38 39.55 0.17 22.87
C ARG A 38 39.52 1.09 24.08
N ALA A 39 38.48 1.92 24.15
CA ALA A 39 38.25 2.78 25.30
C ALA A 39 38.32 1.93 26.59
N ARG A 40 39.03 2.45 27.59
CA ARG A 40 39.11 1.79 28.89
C ARG A 40 37.70 1.67 29.45
N ARG A 41 37.35 0.49 29.97
CA ARG A 41 36.06 0.26 30.63
C ARG A 41 35.84 1.34 31.71
N PRO A 42 34.69 2.04 31.69
CA PRO A 42 34.36 2.96 32.76
C PRO A 42 34.32 2.19 34.09
N LYS A 43 34.86 2.80 35.14
CA LYS A 43 34.72 2.30 36.50
C LYS A 43 33.54 3.02 37.12
N PHE A 44 32.55 2.27 37.55
CA PHE A 44 31.41 2.80 38.28
C PHE A 44 31.67 2.61 39.78
N ASP A 45 31.36 3.64 40.56
CA ASP A 45 31.33 3.53 42.01
C ASP A 45 30.06 2.78 42.43
N ALA A 46 30.22 1.70 43.20
CA ALA A 46 29.11 0.85 43.65
C ALA A 46 28.10 1.62 44.52
N ASP A 47 28.58 2.62 45.26
CA ASP A 47 27.75 3.45 46.14
C ASP A 47 26.93 4.48 45.35
N GLU A 48 27.36 4.83 44.14
CA GLU A 48 26.65 5.74 43.23
C GLU A 48 25.56 5.00 42.44
N VAL A 49 25.85 3.80 41.92
CA VAL A 49 24.89 3.03 41.10
C VAL A 49 23.81 2.34 41.92
N SER A 50 24.08 1.98 43.18
CA SER A 50 23.10 1.31 44.06
C SER A 50 21.89 2.18 44.45
N ARG A 51 21.97 3.50 44.22
CA ARG A 51 20.84 4.43 44.43
C ARG A 51 19.89 4.52 43.23
N VAL A 52 20.38 4.17 42.04
CA VAL A 52 19.62 4.26 40.78
C VAL A 52 19.17 2.88 40.32
N PHE A 53 19.98 1.85 40.57
CA PHE A 53 19.73 0.48 40.16
C PHE A 53 19.49 -0.41 41.37
N PHE A 54 18.43 -1.20 41.32
CA PHE A 54 18.16 -2.23 42.32
C PHE A 54 19.29 -3.27 42.29
N ALA A 55 19.74 -3.71 43.47
CA ALA A 55 20.72 -4.79 43.58
C ALA A 55 20.21 -6.11 42.98
N ASP A 56 18.88 -6.30 42.99
CA ASP A 56 18.19 -7.40 42.32
C ASP A 56 16.94 -6.84 41.60
N PRO A 57 16.84 -6.98 40.25
CA PRO A 57 15.67 -6.58 39.49
C PRO A 57 14.36 -7.17 40.00
N SER A 58 14.40 -8.34 40.65
CA SER A 58 13.20 -8.99 41.21
C SER A 58 12.53 -8.15 42.30
N THR A 59 13.30 -7.33 43.01
CA THR A 59 12.82 -6.46 44.10
C THR A 59 12.13 -5.19 43.61
N ALA A 60 12.26 -4.86 42.32
CA ALA A 60 11.60 -3.72 41.69
C ALA A 60 10.12 -4.01 41.37
N PHE A 61 9.74 -5.29 41.26
CA PHE A 61 8.38 -5.69 40.93
C PHE A 61 7.53 -5.76 42.21
N ARG A 62 6.56 -4.85 42.32
CA ARG A 62 5.52 -4.89 43.37
C ARG A 62 4.26 -5.51 42.80
N GLY A 63 3.83 -6.63 43.38
CA GLY A 63 2.59 -7.33 43.00
C GLY A 63 2.85 -8.76 42.52
N GLU A 64 1.77 -9.53 42.40
CA GLU A 64 1.82 -10.89 41.89
C GLU A 64 2.05 -10.86 40.37
N ARG A 65 3.10 -11.57 39.90
CA ARG A 65 3.44 -11.63 38.48
C ARG A 65 2.26 -12.28 37.74
N PRO A 66 1.63 -11.61 36.76
CA PRO A 66 0.56 -12.22 35.97
C PRO A 66 1.07 -13.52 35.36
N SER A 67 0.36 -14.62 35.60
CA SER A 67 0.70 -15.89 34.99
C SER A 67 0.37 -15.82 33.50
N LEU A 68 1.13 -16.54 32.66
CA LEU A 68 0.81 -16.70 31.24
C LEU A 68 -0.57 -17.33 31.03
N ALA A 69 -1.08 -18.10 32.00
CA ALA A 69 -2.45 -18.62 31.99
C ALA A 69 -3.47 -17.48 32.12
N ASN A 70 -3.28 -16.56 33.08
CA ASN A 70 -4.20 -15.45 33.32
C ASN A 70 -4.27 -14.46 32.13
N LEU A 71 -3.18 -14.33 31.37
CA LEU A 71 -3.15 -13.50 30.15
C LEU A 71 -3.81 -14.20 28.94
N ARG A 72 -3.73 -15.53 28.87
CA ARG A 72 -4.39 -16.32 27.82
C ARG A 72 -5.89 -16.39 28.05
N ASP A 73 -6.34 -16.53 29.28
CA ASP A 73 -7.77 -16.64 29.59
C ASP A 73 -8.50 -15.30 29.37
N ALA A 74 -7.92 -14.18 29.79
CA ALA A 74 -8.53 -12.85 29.59
C ALA A 74 -8.51 -12.38 28.12
N GLY A 75 -7.57 -12.86 27.32
CA GLY A 75 -7.48 -12.56 25.88
C GLY A 75 -8.33 -13.50 25.04
N ALA A 76 -8.28 -14.80 25.30
CA ALA A 76 -8.98 -15.82 24.50
C ALA A 76 -10.50 -15.72 24.62
N GLU A 77 -11.03 -15.38 25.80
CA GLU A 77 -12.48 -15.26 26.00
C GLU A 77 -13.06 -14.04 25.26
N LYS A 78 -12.28 -12.94 25.19
CA LYS A 78 -12.67 -11.73 24.46
C LYS A 78 -12.52 -11.88 22.95
N VAL A 79 -11.50 -12.60 22.50
CA VAL A 79 -11.25 -12.92 21.08
C VAL A 79 -12.27 -13.94 20.56
N MET A 80 -12.61 -14.97 21.34
CA MET A 80 -13.64 -15.94 20.95
C MET A 80 -15.04 -15.33 20.92
N ALA A 81 -15.41 -14.49 21.89
CA ALA A 81 -16.71 -13.80 21.88
C ALA A 81 -16.86 -12.81 20.71
N GLN A 82 -15.75 -12.20 20.24
CA GLN A 82 -15.75 -11.36 19.04
C GLN A 82 -15.73 -12.18 17.74
N ALA A 83 -15.07 -13.34 17.73
CA ALA A 83 -15.05 -14.25 16.59
C ALA A 83 -16.42 -14.94 16.37
N GLU A 84 -17.13 -15.33 17.43
CA GLU A 84 -18.49 -15.90 17.32
C GLU A 84 -19.51 -14.85 16.88
N ALA A 85 -19.39 -13.60 17.34
CA ALA A 85 -20.21 -12.49 16.85
C ALA A 85 -19.93 -12.13 15.37
N ALA A 86 -18.70 -12.35 14.89
CA ALA A 86 -18.34 -12.16 13.48
C ALA A 86 -18.76 -13.35 12.59
N ALA A 87 -18.85 -14.56 13.16
CA ALA A 87 -19.27 -15.76 12.43
C ALA A 87 -20.78 -15.78 12.15
N GLU A 88 -21.62 -15.26 13.04
CA GLU A 88 -23.09 -15.18 12.85
C GLU A 88 -23.52 -14.14 11.78
N GLU A 89 -22.71 -13.13 11.46
CA GLU A 89 -23.00 -12.16 10.37
C GLU A 89 -22.60 -12.68 8.96
N SER A 90 -21.92 -13.83 8.85
CA SER A 90 -21.31 -14.30 7.59
C SER A 90 -22.25 -15.00 6.59
N SER A 91 -23.54 -15.14 6.89
CA SER A 91 -24.50 -15.83 6.01
C SER A 91 -25.40 -14.92 5.16
N GLY A 92 -25.17 -13.60 5.18
CA GLY A 92 -25.90 -12.63 4.36
C GLY A 92 -24.96 -11.75 3.55
N GLY A 93 -24.78 -12.05 2.26
CA GLY A 93 -23.94 -11.33 1.31
C GLY A 93 -24.38 -9.90 0.99
N GLY A 94 -24.39 -9.02 2.00
CA GLY A 94 -24.60 -7.59 1.82
C GLY A 94 -24.22 -6.76 3.05
N SER A 95 -23.27 -5.83 2.95
CA SER A 95 -21.87 -6.10 2.65
C SER A 95 -21.05 -5.37 3.70
N LYS A 96 -20.06 -6.05 4.25
CA LYS A 96 -19.19 -5.52 5.33
C LYS A 96 -18.56 -4.17 4.98
N TRP A 97 -18.45 -3.85 3.68
CA TRP A 97 -17.80 -2.66 3.15
C TRP A 97 -18.33 -1.36 3.72
N GLY A 98 -19.65 -1.23 3.92
CA GLY A 98 -20.23 -0.01 4.48
C GLY A 98 -19.97 0.21 5.97
N LYS A 99 -19.21 -0.68 6.65
CA LYS A 99 -18.65 -0.45 7.99
C LYS A 99 -17.16 -0.05 7.93
N ILE A 100 -16.50 -0.23 6.77
CA ILE A 100 -15.04 -0.16 6.61
C ILE A 100 -14.61 1.05 5.78
N VAL A 101 -15.33 1.31 4.68
CA VAL A 101 -14.98 2.37 3.72
C VAL A 101 -16.24 3.13 3.32
N SER A 102 -16.16 4.45 3.28
CA SER A 102 -17.28 5.31 2.89
C SER A 102 -17.39 5.42 1.36
N PRO A 103 -18.61 5.68 0.82
CA PRO A 103 -18.79 5.98 -0.60
C PRO A 103 -17.88 7.12 -1.10
N LEU A 104 -17.74 8.17 -0.30
CA LEU A 104 -16.91 9.34 -0.65
C LEU A 104 -15.44 8.96 -0.82
N SER A 105 -14.89 8.16 0.11
CA SER A 105 -13.52 7.66 0.00
C SER A 105 -13.31 6.82 -1.26
N LEU A 106 -14.25 5.93 -1.59
CA LEU A 106 -14.18 5.14 -2.83
C LEU A 106 -14.20 6.04 -4.08
N GLU A 107 -15.09 7.03 -4.11
CA GLU A 107 -15.24 7.93 -5.27
C GLU A 107 -14.00 8.79 -5.49
N ASP A 108 -13.45 9.36 -4.42
CA ASP A 108 -12.27 10.21 -4.49
C ASP A 108 -11.02 9.39 -4.78
N GLU A 109 -10.96 8.15 -4.29
CA GLU A 109 -9.91 7.22 -4.66
C GLU A 109 -9.92 6.89 -6.15
N ILE A 110 -11.07 6.49 -6.69
CA ILE A 110 -11.23 6.18 -8.11
C ILE A 110 -10.80 7.36 -8.98
N LYS A 111 -11.19 8.59 -8.61
CA LYS A 111 -10.75 9.81 -9.32
C LYS A 111 -9.24 10.00 -9.22
N ARG A 112 -8.64 9.84 -8.04
CA ARG A 112 -7.19 10.03 -7.84
C ARG A 112 -6.39 9.00 -8.65
N ILE A 113 -6.77 7.73 -8.60
CA ILE A 113 -6.09 6.67 -9.35
C ILE A 113 -6.30 6.85 -10.85
N LYS A 114 -7.48 7.30 -11.30
CA LYS A 114 -7.68 7.68 -12.71
C LYS A 114 -6.69 8.76 -13.15
N LEU A 115 -6.52 9.83 -12.38
CA LEU A 115 -5.58 10.90 -12.74
C LEU A 115 -4.13 10.41 -12.82
N ARG A 116 -3.72 9.51 -11.90
CA ARG A 116 -2.41 8.85 -11.95
C ARG A 116 -2.28 7.95 -13.17
N TYR A 117 -3.30 7.13 -13.45
CA TYR A 117 -3.34 6.29 -14.63
C TYR A 117 -3.26 7.10 -15.94
N ASP A 118 -3.95 8.23 -15.99
CA ASP A 118 -3.93 9.14 -17.13
C ASP A 118 -2.54 9.70 -17.41
N SER A 119 -1.73 9.96 -16.37
CA SER A 119 -0.36 10.47 -16.53
C SER A 119 0.64 9.41 -16.99
N VAL A 120 0.35 8.13 -16.74
CA VAL A 120 1.17 6.99 -17.18
C VAL A 120 0.95 6.68 -18.66
N ILE A 121 -0.30 6.69 -19.13
CA ILE A 121 -0.65 6.32 -20.50
C ILE A 121 -0.44 7.50 -21.47
N THR A 122 0.83 7.66 -21.90
CA THR A 122 1.28 8.77 -22.77
C THR A 122 1.63 8.33 -24.19
N THR A 123 2.72 7.56 -24.35
CA THR A 123 3.22 7.08 -25.64
C THR A 123 3.55 5.59 -25.57
N PRO A 124 3.51 4.85 -26.70
CA PRO A 124 3.88 3.44 -26.71
C PRO A 124 5.31 3.17 -26.20
N GLY A 125 6.26 4.07 -26.51
CA GLY A 125 7.65 3.93 -26.08
C GLY A 125 7.83 4.03 -24.56
N ALA A 126 7.22 5.04 -23.93
CA ALA A 126 7.25 5.20 -22.48
C ALA A 126 6.55 4.05 -21.76
N PHE A 127 5.41 3.59 -22.30
CA PHE A 127 4.69 2.45 -21.76
C PHE A 127 5.54 1.18 -21.81
N ASN A 128 6.10 0.84 -22.99
CA ASN A 128 6.94 -0.36 -23.15
C ASN A 128 8.24 -0.28 -22.33
N GLY A 129 8.76 0.92 -22.09
CA GLY A 129 9.99 1.16 -21.33
C GLY A 129 9.85 1.04 -19.81
N GLY A 130 8.67 0.77 -19.27
CA GLY A 130 8.44 0.56 -17.83
C GLY A 130 7.06 1.01 -17.35
N GLY A 131 6.42 1.97 -18.02
CA GLY A 131 5.11 2.50 -17.61
C GLY A 131 3.98 1.46 -17.58
N TYR A 132 4.16 0.29 -18.20
CA TYR A 132 3.22 -0.83 -18.07
C TYR A 132 3.09 -1.35 -16.63
N GLN A 133 4.13 -1.21 -15.80
CA GLN A 133 4.10 -1.62 -14.39
C GLN A 133 3.22 -0.67 -13.57
N ASP A 134 3.40 0.65 -13.75
CA ASP A 134 2.52 1.66 -13.13
C ASP A 134 1.07 1.49 -13.63
N ALA A 135 0.88 1.17 -14.91
CA ALA A 135 -0.44 0.88 -15.45
C ALA A 135 -1.07 -0.35 -14.79
N ARG A 136 -0.31 -1.43 -14.61
CA ARG A 136 -0.75 -2.63 -13.90
C ARG A 136 -1.18 -2.31 -12.49
N LEU A 137 -0.36 -1.57 -11.72
CA LEU A 137 -0.69 -1.14 -10.38
C LEU A 137 -2.02 -0.39 -10.34
N ASN A 138 -2.14 0.69 -11.11
CA ASN A 138 -3.34 1.53 -11.11
C ASN A 138 -4.59 0.76 -11.54
N LEU A 139 -4.49 -0.11 -12.54
CA LEU A 139 -5.61 -0.92 -13.03
C LEU A 139 -6.04 -1.98 -12.01
N THR A 140 -5.10 -2.61 -11.30
CA THR A 140 -5.41 -3.56 -10.22
C THR A 140 -6.14 -2.87 -9.08
N VAL A 141 -5.68 -1.68 -8.68
CA VAL A 141 -6.35 -0.87 -7.65
C VAL A 141 -7.75 -0.46 -8.11
N LEU A 142 -7.92 0.05 -9.33
CA LEU A 142 -9.23 0.39 -9.88
C LEU A 142 -10.18 -0.82 -9.93
N ALA A 143 -9.69 -1.97 -10.37
CA ALA A 143 -10.49 -3.20 -10.41
C ALA A 143 -10.99 -3.59 -9.01
N THR A 144 -10.10 -3.51 -8.01
CA THR A 144 -10.40 -3.77 -6.60
C THR A 144 -11.46 -2.80 -6.06
N LEU A 145 -11.30 -1.50 -6.32
CA LEU A 145 -12.26 -0.48 -5.89
C LEU A 145 -13.64 -0.72 -6.53
N PHE A 146 -13.70 -1.03 -7.83
CA PHE A 146 -14.98 -1.31 -8.48
C PHE A 146 -15.62 -2.62 -8.00
N ALA A 147 -14.83 -3.64 -7.63
CA ALA A 147 -15.34 -4.84 -6.97
C ALA A 147 -16.04 -4.48 -5.65
N VAL A 148 -15.38 -3.67 -4.80
CA VAL A 148 -15.95 -3.18 -3.53
C VAL A 148 -17.18 -2.31 -3.76
N VAL A 149 -17.16 -1.40 -4.74
CA VAL A 149 -18.31 -0.56 -5.12
C VAL A 149 -19.51 -1.42 -5.52
N SER A 150 -19.29 -2.48 -6.29
CA SER A 150 -20.37 -3.34 -6.77
C SER A 150 -21.10 -4.05 -5.62
N ASP A 151 -20.35 -4.45 -4.59
CA ASP A 151 -20.90 -5.08 -3.39
C ASP A 151 -21.29 -4.07 -2.31
N HIS A 152 -20.93 -2.80 -2.40
CA HIS A 152 -21.16 -1.82 -1.34
C HIS A 152 -22.67 -1.72 -1.01
N LYS A 153 -23.07 -1.56 0.26
CA LYS A 153 -24.51 -1.49 0.60
C LYS A 153 -25.15 -0.16 0.15
N GLU A 154 -24.41 0.93 0.27
CA GLU A 154 -24.86 2.29 -0.09
C GLU A 154 -24.74 2.52 -1.60
N ASP A 155 -25.39 3.57 -2.08
CA ASP A 155 -25.27 4.00 -3.46
C ASP A 155 -23.97 4.78 -3.63
N VAL A 156 -22.98 4.14 -4.26
CA VAL A 156 -21.71 4.76 -4.63
C VAL A 156 -21.79 5.11 -6.10
N ARG A 157 -21.24 6.26 -6.50
CA ARG A 157 -21.19 6.63 -7.91
C ARG A 157 -20.58 5.50 -8.75
N TRP A 158 -21.17 5.24 -9.92
CA TRP A 158 -20.78 4.20 -10.87
C TRP A 158 -21.11 2.76 -10.47
N LYS A 159 -21.88 2.53 -9.40
CA LYS A 159 -22.29 1.18 -8.99
C LYS A 159 -22.99 0.38 -10.09
N SER A 160 -23.79 1.03 -10.94
CA SER A 160 -24.43 0.41 -12.11
C SER A 160 -23.45 -0.25 -13.09
N ASP A 161 -22.25 0.32 -13.19
CA ASP A 161 -21.21 -0.05 -14.13
C ASP A 161 -20.06 -0.81 -13.45
N ALA A 162 -20.11 -0.97 -12.13
CA ALA A 162 -18.98 -1.39 -11.31
C ALA A 162 -18.48 -2.81 -11.64
N HIS A 163 -19.37 -3.78 -11.86
CA HIS A 163 -18.95 -5.11 -12.31
C HIS A 163 -18.23 -5.05 -13.67
N THR A 164 -18.69 -4.20 -14.58
CA THR A 164 -18.09 -4.05 -15.90
C THR A 164 -16.75 -3.33 -15.84
N ALA A 165 -16.67 -2.25 -15.07
CA ALA A 165 -15.43 -1.55 -14.82
C ALA A 165 -14.40 -2.49 -14.16
N ARG A 166 -14.79 -3.23 -13.11
CA ARG A 166 -13.97 -4.26 -12.47
C ARG A 166 -13.36 -5.23 -13.48
N ASP A 167 -14.20 -5.86 -14.31
CA ASP A 167 -13.74 -6.90 -15.23
C ASP A 167 -12.78 -6.39 -16.30
N VAL A 168 -13.08 -5.22 -16.91
CA VAL A 168 -12.22 -4.68 -17.96
C VAL A 168 -10.91 -4.14 -17.41
N MET A 169 -10.92 -3.54 -16.21
CA MET A 169 -9.69 -3.08 -15.56
C MET A 169 -8.84 -4.26 -15.12
N ALA A 170 -9.43 -5.28 -14.49
CA ALA A 170 -8.71 -6.48 -14.05
C ALA A 170 -8.06 -7.24 -15.22
N ARG A 171 -8.78 -7.40 -16.33
CA ARG A 171 -8.24 -8.03 -17.54
C ARG A 171 -7.05 -7.23 -18.10
N THR A 172 -7.18 -5.91 -18.20
CA THR A 172 -6.09 -5.08 -18.72
C THR A 172 -4.91 -4.99 -17.74
N ALA A 173 -5.15 -5.06 -16.42
CA ALA A 173 -4.11 -5.17 -15.41
C ALA A 173 -3.27 -6.44 -15.61
N ARG A 174 -3.92 -7.60 -15.74
CA ARG A 174 -3.25 -8.89 -16.01
C ARG A 174 -2.45 -8.87 -17.32
N ASN A 175 -3.01 -8.29 -18.38
CA ASN A 175 -2.30 -8.11 -19.65
C ASN A 175 -1.11 -7.16 -19.53
N SER A 176 -1.15 -6.23 -18.57
CA SER A 176 -0.05 -5.31 -18.24
C SER A 176 1.04 -5.95 -17.38
N ALA A 177 1.14 -7.28 -17.33
CA ALA A 177 2.32 -7.98 -16.83
C ALA A 177 3.54 -7.84 -17.76
N ALA A 178 3.33 -7.44 -19.03
CA ALA A 178 4.39 -7.20 -20.00
C ALA A 178 4.13 -5.93 -20.84
N GLY A 179 5.18 -5.16 -21.09
CA GLY A 179 5.12 -3.98 -21.95
C GLY A 179 5.07 -4.37 -23.43
N SER A 180 3.95 -4.07 -24.10
CA SER A 180 3.82 -4.19 -25.55
C SER A 180 2.89 -3.15 -26.14
N THR A 181 3.02 -2.87 -27.43
CA THR A 181 2.13 -1.96 -28.16
C THR A 181 0.67 -2.40 -28.12
N GLN A 182 0.41 -3.72 -28.12
CA GLN A 182 -0.94 -4.25 -27.99
C GLN A 182 -1.55 -3.87 -26.63
N VAL A 183 -0.81 -4.14 -25.54
CA VAL A 183 -1.25 -3.84 -24.18
C VAL A 183 -1.39 -2.34 -23.97
N TYR A 184 -0.50 -1.52 -24.54
CA TYR A 184 -0.64 -0.07 -24.53
C TYR A 184 -1.98 0.40 -25.16
N ASN A 185 -2.38 -0.19 -26.29
CA ASN A 185 -3.65 0.17 -26.93
C ASN A 185 -4.85 -0.25 -26.09
N GLU A 186 -4.79 -1.39 -25.42
CA GLU A 186 -5.82 -1.82 -24.47
C GLU A 186 -5.90 -0.87 -23.27
N ALA A 187 -4.76 -0.49 -22.69
CA ALA A 187 -4.66 0.47 -21.59
C ALA A 187 -5.21 1.85 -22.00
N LYS A 188 -4.87 2.33 -23.20
CA LYS A 188 -5.41 3.56 -23.77
C LYS A 188 -6.93 3.52 -23.92
N LEU A 189 -7.49 2.37 -24.28
CA LEU A 189 -8.94 2.19 -24.34
C LEU A 189 -9.56 2.28 -22.93
N ARG A 190 -8.95 1.65 -21.92
CA ARG A 190 -9.40 1.78 -20.52
C ARG A 190 -9.36 3.23 -20.01
N LYS A 191 -8.39 4.02 -20.47
CA LYS A 191 -8.31 5.45 -20.16
C LYS A 191 -9.52 6.23 -20.71
N ALA A 192 -9.96 5.91 -21.93
CA ALA A 192 -11.20 6.47 -22.47
C ALA A 192 -12.42 6.00 -21.68
N ASP A 193 -12.52 4.71 -21.38
CA ASP A 193 -13.62 4.16 -20.59
C ASP A 193 -13.76 4.83 -19.21
N LEU A 194 -12.64 5.06 -18.49
CA LEU A 194 -12.65 5.77 -17.21
C LEU A 194 -13.08 7.23 -17.36
N GLN A 195 -12.73 7.88 -18.47
CA GLN A 195 -13.16 9.25 -18.76
C GLN A 195 -14.67 9.31 -18.99
N ASP A 196 -15.21 8.37 -19.77
CA ASP A 196 -16.64 8.24 -20.04
C ASP A 196 -17.40 7.94 -18.75
N LEU A 197 -16.91 6.99 -17.95
CA LEU A 197 -17.49 6.64 -16.66
C LEU A 197 -17.54 7.84 -15.70
N VAL A 198 -16.41 8.54 -15.51
CA VAL A 198 -16.37 9.72 -14.62
C VAL A 198 -17.24 10.86 -15.13
N SER A 199 -17.40 11.02 -16.45
CA SER A 199 -18.30 12.01 -17.05
C SER A 199 -19.78 11.62 -17.07
N GLY A 200 -20.11 10.36 -16.73
CA GLY A 200 -21.48 9.86 -16.63
C GLY A 200 -22.03 9.18 -17.88
N ALA A 201 -21.19 8.91 -18.88
CA ALA A 201 -21.59 8.22 -20.11
C ALA A 201 -21.70 6.67 -19.93
N GLY A 202 -21.27 6.14 -18.78
CA GLY A 202 -21.24 4.70 -18.50
C GLY A 202 -20.07 3.99 -19.20
N ILE A 203 -19.98 2.66 -19.05
CA ILE A 203 -18.97 1.84 -19.72
C ILE A 203 -19.63 0.78 -20.60
N THR A 204 -19.10 0.56 -21.81
CA THR A 204 -19.56 -0.52 -22.68
C THR A 204 -18.54 -1.65 -22.68
N ALA A 205 -18.96 -2.85 -22.31
CA ALA A 205 -18.19 -4.07 -22.52
C ALA A 205 -18.85 -4.98 -23.55
N THR A 206 -18.02 -5.67 -24.33
CA THR A 206 -18.45 -6.67 -25.31
C THR A 206 -19.08 -7.89 -24.65
N GLN A 207 -18.74 -8.17 -23.40
CA GLN A 207 -19.24 -9.30 -22.63
C GLN A 207 -20.03 -8.79 -21.42
N LYS A 208 -21.08 -9.53 -21.08
CA LYS A 208 -21.84 -9.29 -19.85
C LYS A 208 -20.96 -9.66 -18.66
N SER A 209 -20.88 -8.76 -17.69
CA SER A 209 -20.14 -8.99 -16.46
C SER A 209 -20.83 -9.97 -15.54
N GLU A 210 -20.02 -10.82 -14.91
CA GLU A 210 -20.48 -11.68 -13.82
C GLU A 210 -20.75 -10.84 -12.57
N LYS A 211 -21.82 -11.18 -11.86
CA LYS A 211 -22.21 -10.43 -10.64
C LYS A 211 -21.36 -10.79 -9.43
N VAL A 212 -20.84 -12.01 -9.39
CA VAL A 212 -20.01 -12.46 -8.28
C VAL A 212 -18.58 -11.95 -8.46
N ASN A 213 -17.94 -11.56 -7.37
CA ASN A 213 -16.52 -11.19 -7.36
C ASN A 213 -15.67 -12.47 -7.26
N GLU A 214 -14.88 -12.75 -8.31
CA GLU A 214 -13.85 -13.79 -8.29
C GLU A 214 -12.49 -13.13 -8.00
N TRP A 215 -12.11 -13.01 -6.73
CA TRP A 215 -11.01 -12.13 -6.30
C TRP A 215 -9.67 -12.44 -6.94
N HIS A 216 -9.34 -13.72 -7.15
CA HIS A 216 -8.15 -14.17 -7.86
C HIS A 216 -8.05 -13.66 -9.33
N MET A 217 -9.17 -13.25 -9.93
CA MET A 217 -9.21 -12.69 -11.29
C MET A 217 -9.21 -11.16 -11.29
N ILE A 218 -9.46 -10.53 -10.14
CA ILE A 218 -9.64 -9.09 -9.95
C ILE A 218 -8.34 -8.46 -9.47
N ALA A 219 -7.68 -9.08 -8.50
CA ALA A 219 -6.57 -8.51 -7.77
C ALA A 219 -5.41 -9.49 -7.60
N ASP A 220 -4.20 -8.94 -7.59
CA ASP A 220 -2.97 -9.65 -7.28
C ASP A 220 -2.39 -9.04 -5.98
N ARG A 221 -1.82 -9.87 -5.09
CA ARG A 221 -1.25 -9.40 -3.82
C ARG A 221 -0.17 -8.33 -4.02
N SER A 222 0.78 -8.55 -4.93
CA SER A 222 1.95 -7.67 -5.08
C SER A 222 1.57 -6.21 -5.43
N PRO A 223 0.75 -5.91 -6.45
CA PRO A 223 0.27 -4.55 -6.69
C PRO A 223 -0.54 -3.97 -5.52
N LEU A 224 -1.35 -4.79 -4.83
CA LEU A 224 -2.10 -4.30 -3.67
C LEU A 224 -1.19 -3.94 -2.50
N MET A 225 -0.09 -4.67 -2.28
CA MET A 225 0.90 -4.36 -1.25
C MET A 225 1.68 -3.09 -1.59
N GLU A 226 2.08 -2.90 -2.84
CA GLU A 226 2.70 -1.64 -3.29
C GLU A 226 1.75 -0.45 -3.08
N TYR A 227 0.46 -0.64 -3.36
CA TYR A 227 -0.54 0.39 -3.10
C TYR A 227 -0.76 0.64 -1.59
N ALA A 228 -0.76 -0.41 -0.77
CA ALA A 228 -0.84 -0.28 0.69
C ALA A 228 0.35 0.50 1.26
N GLU A 229 1.57 0.26 0.75
CA GLU A 229 2.77 1.01 1.13
C GLU A 229 2.62 2.51 0.79
N GLN A 230 2.13 2.84 -0.41
CA GLN A 230 1.87 4.24 -0.80
C GLN A 230 0.84 4.93 0.11
N LEU A 231 -0.21 4.19 0.52
CA LEU A 231 -1.20 4.69 1.48
C LEU A 231 -0.59 4.89 2.86
N LEU A 232 0.23 3.95 3.34
CA LEU A 232 0.86 4.05 4.65
C LEU A 232 1.87 5.21 4.72
N ASP A 233 2.67 5.41 3.68
CA ASP A 233 3.63 6.51 3.58
C ASP A 233 2.91 7.87 3.68
N THR A 234 1.88 8.05 2.85
CA THR A 234 1.08 9.29 2.84
C THR A 234 0.32 9.50 4.15
N LEU A 235 -0.22 8.43 4.73
CA LEU A 235 -0.87 8.48 6.03
C LEU A 235 0.12 8.90 7.13
N GLY A 236 1.34 8.38 7.12
CA GLY A 236 2.40 8.77 8.04
C GLY A 236 2.77 10.25 7.93
N ASP A 237 2.95 10.75 6.70
CA ASP A 237 3.25 12.15 6.43
C ASP A 237 2.13 13.09 6.92
N HIS A 238 0.88 12.72 6.65
CA HIS A 238 -0.29 13.51 7.04
C HIS A 238 -0.58 13.46 8.55
N THR A 239 -0.06 12.48 9.28
CA THR A 239 -0.32 12.29 10.72
C THR A 239 0.87 12.58 11.63
N ARG A 240 1.92 13.21 11.09
CA ARG A 240 3.14 13.57 11.84
C ARG A 240 2.86 14.43 13.07
N ASP A 241 1.84 15.29 13.02
CA ASP A 241 1.36 16.11 14.14
C ASP A 241 -0.12 16.47 13.99
N ALA A 242 -0.74 16.93 15.09
CA ALA A 242 -2.16 17.23 15.13
C ALA A 242 -2.58 18.33 14.15
N ALA A 243 -1.73 19.35 13.95
CA ALA A 243 -2.03 20.44 13.02
C ALA A 243 -2.03 19.92 11.57
N THR A 244 -1.01 19.16 11.18
CA THR A 244 -0.92 18.52 9.87
C THR A 244 -2.08 17.54 9.65
N THR A 245 -2.47 16.79 10.68
CA THR A 245 -3.62 15.87 10.62
C THR A 245 -4.91 16.63 10.33
N GLN A 246 -5.14 17.74 11.03
CA GLN A 246 -6.34 18.57 10.84
C GLN A 246 -6.38 19.22 9.46
N GLU A 247 -5.24 19.66 8.93
CA GLU A 247 -5.14 20.23 7.58
C GLU A 247 -5.42 19.20 6.48
N ASN A 248 -5.19 17.91 6.75
CA ASN A 248 -5.31 16.81 5.79
C ASN A 248 -6.41 15.80 6.17
N LEU A 249 -7.41 16.22 6.96
CA LEU A 249 -8.38 15.32 7.60
C LEU A 249 -9.06 14.34 6.62
N ASP A 250 -9.52 14.85 5.47
CA ASP A 250 -10.20 14.05 4.45
C ASP A 250 -9.25 13.04 3.80
N ALA A 251 -7.97 13.41 3.63
CA ALA A 251 -6.95 12.51 3.09
C ALA A 251 -6.60 11.40 4.09
N VAL A 252 -6.35 11.76 5.35
CA VAL A 252 -6.05 10.80 6.44
C VAL A 252 -7.19 9.81 6.59
N LYS A 253 -8.44 10.30 6.63
CA LYS A 253 -9.62 9.43 6.74
C LYS A 253 -9.72 8.46 5.56
N ARG A 254 -9.60 8.96 4.34
CA ARG A 254 -9.66 8.13 3.12
C ARG A 254 -8.54 7.09 3.10
N GLU A 255 -7.30 7.48 3.38
CA GLU A 255 -6.13 6.59 3.41
C GLU A 255 -6.31 5.46 4.43
N ALA A 256 -6.80 5.79 5.62
CA ALA A 256 -7.12 4.80 6.65
C ALA A 256 -8.26 3.86 6.24
N GLU A 257 -9.36 4.37 5.70
CA GLU A 257 -10.48 3.53 5.20
C GLU A 257 -10.02 2.57 4.08
N LEU A 258 -9.12 3.02 3.20
CA LEU A 258 -8.61 2.20 2.11
C LEU A 258 -7.64 1.12 2.60
N LEU A 259 -6.74 1.42 3.54
CA LEU A 259 -5.92 0.40 4.19
C LEU A 259 -6.80 -0.63 4.90
N ALA A 260 -7.86 -0.16 5.57
CA ALA A 260 -8.79 -1.06 6.23
C ALA A 260 -9.49 -2.00 5.24
N MET A 261 -9.94 -1.45 4.12
CA MET A 261 -10.53 -2.19 3.00
C MET A 261 -9.55 -3.21 2.41
N LEU A 262 -8.28 -2.86 2.20
CA LEU A 262 -7.27 -3.77 1.65
C LEU A 262 -7.06 -4.99 2.55
N GLY A 263 -6.98 -4.82 3.87
CA GLY A 263 -6.86 -5.96 4.80
C GLY A 263 -8.03 -6.96 4.66
N GLU A 264 -9.23 -6.47 4.39
CA GLU A 264 -10.41 -7.31 4.15
C GLU A 264 -10.50 -7.86 2.73
N VAL A 265 -9.81 -7.26 1.75
CA VAL A 265 -9.68 -7.78 0.39
C VAL A 265 -8.70 -8.95 0.37
N LEU A 266 -7.60 -8.88 1.11
CA LEU A 266 -6.54 -9.91 1.10
C LEU A 266 -7.00 -11.27 1.64
N VAL A 267 -8.06 -11.29 2.44
CA VAL A 267 -8.62 -12.50 3.04
C VAL A 267 -9.88 -13.00 2.31
N GLN A 268 -10.14 -12.49 1.11
CA GLN A 268 -11.25 -12.96 0.30
C GLN A 268 -10.93 -14.29 -0.35
N GLU A 269 -11.96 -15.12 -0.57
CA GLU A 269 -11.81 -16.40 -1.25
C GLU A 269 -11.13 -16.23 -2.63
N GLY A 270 -10.07 -17.01 -2.83
CA GLY A 270 -9.25 -16.99 -4.05
C GLY A 270 -8.03 -16.07 -3.99
N MET A 271 -7.91 -15.20 -2.98
CA MET A 271 -6.65 -14.48 -2.77
C MET A 271 -5.56 -15.40 -2.25
N ASP A 272 -4.30 -15.03 -2.44
CA ASP A 272 -3.17 -15.77 -1.90
C ASP A 272 -3.32 -15.94 -0.37
N ASP A 273 -3.00 -17.13 0.15
CA ASP A 273 -3.06 -17.52 1.58
C ASP A 273 -4.41 -17.22 2.30
N TYR A 274 -5.53 -17.08 1.57
CA TYR A 274 -6.83 -16.76 2.17
C TYR A 274 -7.34 -17.81 3.17
N ASP A 275 -6.89 -19.06 3.02
CA ASP A 275 -7.24 -20.21 3.85
C ASP A 275 -6.28 -20.43 5.02
N ASP A 276 -5.20 -19.62 5.11
CA ASP A 276 -4.29 -19.61 6.24
C ASP A 276 -4.85 -18.71 7.37
N PRO A 277 -5.22 -19.28 8.52
CA PRO A 277 -5.80 -18.51 9.63
C PRO A 277 -4.83 -17.45 10.20
N ASP A 278 -3.53 -17.70 10.19
CA ASP A 278 -2.54 -16.76 10.72
C ASP A 278 -2.40 -15.54 9.79
N TYR A 279 -2.40 -15.78 8.46
CA TYR A 279 -2.45 -14.71 7.46
C TYR A 279 -3.73 -13.88 7.57
N ALA A 280 -4.87 -14.56 7.77
CA ALA A 280 -6.16 -13.90 7.93
C ALA A 280 -6.21 -13.03 9.20
N GLU A 281 -5.66 -13.51 10.32
CA GLU A 281 -5.56 -12.75 11.56
C GLU A 281 -4.70 -11.48 11.36
N LEU A 282 -3.51 -11.61 10.77
CA LEU A 282 -2.61 -10.47 10.52
C LEU A 282 -3.24 -9.45 9.57
N SER A 283 -3.91 -9.90 8.50
CA SER A 283 -4.60 -9.01 7.56
C SER A 283 -5.77 -8.26 8.21
N ARG A 284 -6.54 -8.92 9.09
CA ARG A 284 -7.62 -8.28 9.86
C ARG A 284 -7.11 -7.38 10.97
N ALA A 285 -5.92 -7.63 11.50
CA ALA A 285 -5.25 -6.73 12.43
C ALA A 285 -4.94 -5.39 11.75
N MET A 286 -4.47 -5.40 10.50
CA MET A 286 -4.34 -4.18 9.68
C MET A 286 -5.69 -3.50 9.49
N THR A 287 -6.75 -4.25 9.13
CA THR A 287 -8.10 -3.68 9.01
C THR A 287 -8.57 -2.96 10.27
N THR A 288 -8.35 -3.59 11.42
CA THR A 288 -8.77 -3.07 12.72
C THR A 288 -7.97 -1.82 13.10
N SER A 289 -6.65 -1.86 12.97
CA SER A 289 -5.77 -0.74 13.27
C SER A 289 -6.08 0.48 12.40
N SER A 290 -6.29 0.27 11.09
CA SER A 290 -6.65 1.35 10.16
C SER A 290 -8.04 1.92 10.47
N SER A 291 -9.02 1.10 10.83
CA SER A 291 -10.34 1.57 11.29
C SER A 291 -10.25 2.35 12.62
N GLY A 292 -9.24 2.04 13.45
CA GLY A 292 -8.89 2.77 14.67
C GLY A 292 -8.51 4.23 14.40
N VAL A 293 -7.81 4.50 13.29
CA VAL A 293 -7.47 5.86 12.85
C VAL A 293 -8.73 6.68 12.58
N VAL A 294 -9.67 6.14 11.81
CA VAL A 294 -10.96 6.79 11.51
C VAL A 294 -11.75 7.05 12.79
N SER A 295 -11.80 6.04 13.68
CA SER A 295 -12.49 6.15 14.96
C SER A 295 -11.88 7.24 15.85
N ALA A 296 -10.55 7.43 15.82
CA ALA A 296 -9.87 8.48 16.56
C ALA A 296 -10.13 9.88 15.96
N ILE A 297 -10.16 10.00 14.64
CA ILE A 297 -10.58 11.22 13.92
C ILE A 297 -11.98 11.65 14.35
N ASP A 298 -12.94 10.72 14.34
CA ASP A 298 -14.34 11.01 14.68
C ASP A 298 -14.50 11.51 16.13
N ARG A 299 -13.59 11.11 17.03
CA ARG A 299 -13.51 11.59 18.42
C ARG A 299 -12.64 12.84 18.61
N GLN A 300 -12.03 13.35 17.53
CA GLN A 300 -11.03 14.43 17.56
C GLN A 300 -9.85 14.12 18.50
N ASP A 301 -9.49 12.84 18.59
CA ASP A 301 -8.42 12.30 19.44
C ASP A 301 -7.12 12.19 18.62
N TRP A 302 -6.39 13.29 18.51
CA TRP A 302 -5.21 13.38 17.63
C TRP A 302 -4.01 12.55 18.11
N ASP A 303 -3.87 12.36 19.42
CA ASP A 303 -2.88 11.44 19.98
C ASP A 303 -3.29 9.99 19.66
N GLY A 304 -4.59 9.69 19.75
CA GLY A 304 -5.15 8.42 19.32
C GLY A 304 -4.97 8.14 17.82
N VAL A 305 -5.07 9.16 16.96
CA VAL A 305 -4.77 9.04 15.52
C VAL A 305 -3.33 8.57 15.31
N ARG A 306 -2.36 9.25 15.93
CA ARG A 306 -0.94 8.89 15.78
C ARG A 306 -0.66 7.51 16.35
N SER A 307 -1.26 7.16 17.49
CA SER A 307 -1.13 5.82 18.08
C SER A 307 -1.65 4.74 17.12
N ALA A 308 -2.84 4.93 16.55
CA ALA A 308 -3.44 3.98 15.63
C ALA A 308 -2.62 3.82 14.33
N VAL A 309 -2.02 4.89 13.80
CA VAL A 309 -1.09 4.79 12.66
C VAL A 309 0.17 3.97 13.02
N GLY A 310 0.64 4.09 14.26
CA GLY A 310 1.69 3.22 14.80
C GLY A 310 1.28 1.74 14.79
N ASP A 311 0.05 1.44 15.20
CA ASP A 311 -0.49 0.08 15.19
C ASP A 311 -0.66 -0.48 13.77
N VAL A 312 -1.01 0.37 12.79
CA VAL A 312 -1.01 -0.01 11.35
C VAL A 312 0.39 -0.41 10.91
N THR A 313 1.40 0.42 11.19
CA THR A 313 2.80 0.13 10.85
C THR A 313 3.27 -1.19 11.47
N GLN A 314 2.90 -1.44 12.73
CA GLN A 314 3.22 -2.68 13.43
C GLN A 314 2.52 -3.89 12.80
N SER A 315 1.28 -3.72 12.33
CA SER A 315 0.54 -4.78 11.62
C SER A 315 1.23 -5.15 10.31
N CYS A 316 1.70 -4.17 9.53
CA CYS A 316 2.47 -4.41 8.31
C CYS A 316 3.79 -5.15 8.60
N ALA A 317 4.51 -4.75 9.65
CA ALA A 317 5.76 -5.41 10.05
C ALA A 317 5.53 -6.86 10.50
N ALA A 318 4.48 -7.12 11.30
CA ALA A 318 4.14 -8.45 11.79
C ALA A 318 3.74 -9.40 10.65
N CYS A 319 2.98 -8.91 9.65
CA CYS A 319 2.64 -9.70 8.47
C CYS A 319 3.91 -10.02 7.64
N HIS A 320 4.74 -9.02 7.33
CA HIS A 320 5.96 -9.20 6.53
C HIS A 320 7.06 -10.03 7.20
N GLU A 321 7.00 -10.24 8.51
CA GLU A 321 7.88 -11.19 9.20
C GLU A 321 7.61 -12.65 8.76
N GLN A 322 6.37 -12.96 8.40
CA GLN A 322 5.92 -14.32 8.07
C GLN A 322 5.55 -14.49 6.59
N TYR A 323 4.94 -13.47 5.98
CA TYR A 323 4.38 -13.49 4.62
C TYR A 323 4.92 -12.30 3.82
N ARG A 324 5.93 -12.54 2.96
CA ARG A 324 6.58 -11.52 2.13
C ARG A 324 6.34 -11.73 0.64
#